data_AF-A0A526YX77-F1
#
_entry.id   AF-A0A526YX77-F1
#
_cell.length_a   1.000
_cell.length_b   1.000
_cell.length_c   1.000
_cell.angle_alpha   90.00
_cell.angle_beta   90.00
_cell.angle_gamma   90.00
#
_symmetry.space_group_name_H-M   'P 1'
#
loop_
_entity.id
_entity.type
_entity.pdbx_description
1 polymer ?
#
loop_
_entity_poly.entity_id
_entity_poly.type
_entity_poly.pdbx_seq_one_letter_code
_entity_poly.pdbx_strand_id
1 'polypeptide(L)'
;CQNDNRSTLEPGTYCKGLSLSGSVTLSPGVYVVEGGDFKASANANISGDGVIIYLAGSSGVSMNGTATVKLSAPTSGTYSGVLFYGDRANLAGSNSFNGTADSLLTGALYFPTQEVKYLGNFSGQGGCTQVVADTVEWSGATSIKQDCTSLGMREIPAAQSVQLVE
;
A
#
# COMPACT_ATOMS: atom_id res chain seq x y z
N CYS A 1 -1.58 5.42 21.23
CA CYS A 1 -0.68 5.54 20.06
C CYS A 1 0.54 4.64 20.30
N GLN A 2 0.91 3.83 19.32
CA GLN A 2 2.07 2.95 19.33
C GLN A 2 3.35 3.72 18.95
N ASN A 3 4.51 3.13 19.25
CA ASN A 3 5.83 3.65 18.89
C ASN A 3 6.36 2.95 17.64
N ASP A 4 6.89 3.70 16.68
CA ASP A 4 7.42 3.24 15.40
C ASP A 4 8.92 2.92 15.41
N ASN A 5 9.66 3.26 16.48
CA ASN A 5 11.10 3.00 16.57
C ASN A 5 11.42 1.56 17.06
N ARG A 6 11.01 0.56 16.28
CA ARG A 6 11.30 -0.86 16.54
C ARG A 6 11.58 -1.60 15.24
N SER A 7 12.39 -2.66 15.33
CA SER A 7 12.60 -3.61 14.22
C SER A 7 11.36 -4.48 13.96
N THR A 8 10.49 -4.65 14.94
CA THR A 8 9.22 -5.35 14.80
C THR A 8 8.11 -4.47 15.37
N LEU A 9 7.14 -4.18 14.52
CA LEU A 9 5.97 -3.39 14.85
C LEU A 9 4.78 -4.30 15.09
N GLU A 10 4.00 -3.92 16.09
CA GLU A 10 2.75 -4.59 16.44
C GLU A 10 1.56 -3.81 15.87
N PRO A 11 0.45 -4.50 15.55
CA PRO A 11 -0.76 -3.84 15.08
C PRO A 11 -1.30 -2.86 16.14
N GLY A 12 -1.92 -1.79 15.67
CA GLY A 12 -2.46 -0.72 16.50
C GLY A 12 -2.42 0.64 15.81
N THR A 13 -2.70 1.69 16.58
CA THR A 13 -2.80 3.06 16.08
C THR A 13 -1.49 3.85 16.25
N TYR A 14 -0.98 4.43 15.17
CA TYR A 14 0.20 5.28 15.08
C TYR A 14 -0.24 6.71 14.77
N CYS A 15 -0.26 7.57 15.79
CA CYS A 15 -0.96 8.86 15.74
C CYS A 15 -0.14 10.05 15.25
N LYS A 16 1.09 9.81 14.78
CA LYS A 16 1.99 10.85 14.27
C LYS A 16 2.51 10.48 12.88
N GLY A 17 1.69 9.74 12.13
CA GLY A 17 2.16 8.95 11.00
C GLY A 17 2.97 7.73 11.45
N LEU A 18 3.54 7.06 10.45
CA LEU A 18 4.38 5.87 10.61
C LEU A 18 5.58 5.98 9.68
N SER A 19 6.75 6.36 10.21
CA SER A 19 7.96 6.59 9.40
C SER A 19 8.96 5.46 9.57
N LEU A 20 9.05 4.59 8.59
CA LEU A 20 9.85 3.38 8.62
C LEU A 20 11.21 3.59 7.93
N SER A 21 12.27 3.13 8.59
CA SER A 21 13.65 3.14 8.10
C SER A 21 14.40 1.92 8.61
N GLY A 22 15.45 1.49 7.90
CA GLY A 22 16.14 0.23 8.21
C GLY A 22 15.27 -1.01 7.99
N SER A 23 15.58 -2.11 8.67
CA SER A 23 14.81 -3.35 8.58
C SER A 23 13.67 -3.36 9.59
N VAL A 24 12.42 -3.38 9.11
CA VAL A 24 11.21 -3.38 9.93
C VAL A 24 10.28 -4.50 9.50
N THR A 25 9.80 -5.30 10.47
CA THR A 25 8.80 -6.33 10.25
C THR A 25 7.48 -5.95 10.92
N LEU A 26 6.37 -6.05 10.20
CA LEU A 26 5.03 -5.83 10.73
C LEU A 26 4.41 -7.17 11.08
N SER A 27 4.07 -7.36 12.36
CA SER A 27 3.26 -8.50 12.81
C SER A 27 1.86 -8.46 12.15
N PRO A 28 1.23 -9.60 11.84
CA PRO A 28 -0.09 -9.63 11.20
C PRO A 28 -1.14 -8.83 11.98
N GLY A 29 -1.96 -8.05 11.29
CA GLY A 29 -3.04 -7.28 11.91
C GLY A 29 -3.30 -5.91 11.29
N VAL A 30 -4.03 -5.07 12.03
CA VAL A 30 -4.50 -3.76 11.57
C VAL A 30 -3.59 -2.65 12.09
N TYR A 31 -3.05 -1.84 11.19
CA TYR A 31 -2.23 -0.67 11.46
C TYR A 31 -3.03 0.56 11.07
N VAL A 32 -3.45 1.34 12.07
CA VAL A 32 -4.15 2.62 11.84
C VAL A 32 -3.11 3.72 11.88
N VAL A 33 -2.92 4.43 10.78
CA VAL A 33 -2.00 5.56 10.68
C VAL A 33 -2.81 6.84 10.62
N GLU A 34 -2.59 7.73 11.58
CA GLU A 34 -3.28 9.02 11.68
C GLU A 34 -2.30 10.13 12.06
N GLY A 35 -2.67 11.39 11.82
CA GLY A 35 -1.83 12.55 12.19
C GLY A 35 -0.50 12.63 11.43
N GLY A 36 -0.37 11.91 10.31
CA GLY A 36 0.80 11.86 9.44
C GLY A 36 0.74 10.66 8.49
N ASP A 37 1.68 10.58 7.55
CA ASP A 37 1.65 9.56 6.49
C ASP A 37 2.31 8.24 6.92
N PHE A 38 1.98 7.16 6.20
CA PHE A 38 2.84 5.99 6.11
C PHE A 38 4.03 6.33 5.21
N LYS A 39 5.24 6.39 5.78
CA LYS A 39 6.46 6.75 5.06
C LYS A 39 7.46 5.60 5.06
N ALA A 40 7.89 5.17 3.88
CA ALA A 40 9.05 4.30 3.71
C ALA A 40 10.24 5.12 3.20
N SER A 41 11.23 5.31 4.06
CA SER A 41 12.41 6.12 3.77
C SER A 41 13.48 5.35 3.00
N ALA A 42 14.51 6.04 2.50
CA ALA A 42 15.59 5.45 1.72
C ALA A 42 16.24 4.25 2.45
N ASN A 43 16.42 3.14 1.73
CA ASN A 43 16.97 1.88 2.23
C ASN A 43 16.13 1.18 3.32
N ALA A 44 14.86 1.57 3.51
CA ALA A 44 13.96 0.80 4.35
C ALA A 44 13.72 -0.59 3.73
N ASN A 45 13.79 -1.64 4.54
CA ASN A 45 13.43 -3.00 4.19
C ASN A 45 12.25 -3.42 5.07
N ILE A 46 11.05 -3.32 4.52
CA ILE A 46 9.81 -3.49 5.26
C ILE A 46 9.19 -4.82 4.84
N SER A 47 8.91 -5.70 5.80
CA SER A 47 8.23 -6.98 5.56
C SER A 47 7.00 -7.15 6.45
N GLY A 48 5.99 -7.90 6.00
CA GLY A 48 4.82 -8.20 6.82
C GLY A 48 3.77 -8.99 6.06
N ASP A 49 3.23 -10.02 6.70
CA ASP A 49 2.20 -10.88 6.13
C ASP A 49 0.90 -10.76 6.89
N GLY A 50 -0.23 -10.72 6.17
CA GLY A 50 -1.55 -10.57 6.78
C GLY A 50 -1.73 -9.22 7.46
N VAL A 51 -1.26 -8.14 6.84
CA VAL A 51 -1.33 -6.78 7.37
C VAL A 51 -2.30 -5.92 6.57
N ILE A 52 -2.99 -5.01 7.25
CA ILE A 52 -3.74 -3.92 6.63
C ILE A 52 -3.27 -2.59 7.21
N ILE A 53 -2.95 -1.66 6.32
CA ILE A 53 -2.62 -0.27 6.65
C ILE A 53 -3.84 0.60 6.34
N TYR A 54 -4.49 1.09 7.40
CA TYR A 54 -5.60 2.03 7.31
C TYR A 54 -5.08 3.45 7.54
N LEU A 55 -5.27 4.33 6.57
CA LEU A 55 -4.86 5.73 6.61
C LEU A 55 -6.06 6.58 6.99
N ALA A 56 -6.07 7.10 8.21
CA ALA A 56 -7.17 7.88 8.75
C ALA A 56 -7.03 9.37 8.44
N GLY A 57 -8.16 10.04 8.19
CA GLY A 57 -8.19 11.47 7.92
C GLY A 57 -7.39 11.82 6.67
N SER A 58 -6.53 12.82 6.76
CA SER A 58 -5.71 13.29 5.63
C SER A 58 -4.42 12.49 5.41
N SER A 59 -4.23 11.36 6.10
CA SER A 59 -3.00 10.57 6.01
C SER A 59 -2.89 9.89 4.64
N GLY A 60 -1.68 9.81 4.09
CA GLY A 60 -1.40 9.15 2.82
C GLY A 60 -0.26 8.14 2.88
N VAL A 61 0.14 7.65 1.71
CA VAL A 61 1.35 6.82 1.53
C VAL A 61 2.44 7.61 0.82
N SER A 62 3.66 7.50 1.32
CA SER A 62 4.87 7.98 0.65
C SER A 62 5.99 6.94 0.74
N MET A 63 6.27 6.25 -0.36
CA MET A 63 7.43 5.36 -0.51
C MET A 63 8.45 5.96 -1.46
N ASN A 64 9.73 5.78 -1.18
CA ASN A 64 10.84 6.27 -2.01
C ASN A 64 11.53 5.13 -2.76
N GLY A 65 12.02 5.38 -3.98
CA GLY A 65 12.51 4.35 -4.91
C GLY A 65 13.70 3.48 -4.46
N THR A 66 14.34 3.78 -3.33
CA THR A 66 15.38 2.94 -2.72
C THR A 66 14.87 2.09 -1.54
N ALA A 67 13.59 2.16 -1.21
CA ALA A 67 12.96 1.29 -0.22
C ALA A 67 12.53 -0.03 -0.87
N THR A 68 12.69 -1.13 -0.13
CA THR A 68 12.17 -2.45 -0.47
C THR A 68 11.02 -2.79 0.47
N VAL A 69 9.81 -2.92 -0.09
CA VAL A 69 8.58 -3.14 0.69
C VAL A 69 7.92 -4.43 0.25
N LYS A 70 7.79 -5.40 1.16
CA LYS A 70 7.20 -6.72 0.94
C LYS A 70 6.04 -6.93 1.91
N LEU A 71 4.84 -6.54 1.50
CA LEU A 71 3.65 -6.63 2.33
C LEU A 71 2.57 -7.48 1.65
N SER A 72 1.86 -8.29 2.43
CA SER A 72 0.70 -9.05 1.97
C SER A 72 -0.53 -8.80 2.83
N ALA A 73 -1.68 -8.60 2.16
CA ALA A 73 -2.98 -8.47 2.82
C ALA A 73 -3.38 -9.78 3.51
N PRO A 74 -4.28 -9.73 4.51
CA PRO A 74 -4.91 -10.94 5.05
C PRO A 74 -5.61 -11.74 3.96
N THR A 75 -5.54 -13.06 4.00
CA THR A 75 -6.26 -13.96 3.08
C THR A 75 -7.63 -14.39 3.58
N SER A 76 -8.01 -13.94 4.77
CA SER A 76 -9.30 -14.23 5.41
C SER A 76 -9.70 -13.12 6.40
N GLY A 77 -10.93 -13.19 6.90
CA GLY A 77 -11.48 -12.19 7.82
C GLY A 77 -12.07 -10.97 7.11
N THR A 78 -12.51 -9.98 7.90
CA THR A 78 -13.25 -8.80 7.42
C THR A 78 -12.48 -7.98 6.38
N TYR A 79 -11.16 -7.94 6.49
CA TYR A 79 -10.28 -7.16 5.61
C TYR A 79 -9.51 -8.03 4.61
N SER A 80 -10.01 -9.25 4.34
CA SER A 80 -9.40 -10.16 3.37
C SER A 80 -9.15 -9.47 2.04
N GLY A 81 -7.91 -9.53 1.55
CA GLY A 81 -7.49 -8.96 0.28
C GLY A 81 -7.23 -7.45 0.28
N VAL A 82 -7.40 -6.73 1.39
CA VAL A 82 -7.13 -5.28 1.47
C VAL A 82 -5.80 -5.02 2.17
N LEU A 83 -4.85 -4.41 1.46
CA LEU A 83 -3.51 -4.09 2.00
C LEU A 83 -3.43 -2.63 2.46
N PHE A 84 -3.87 -1.69 1.63
CA PHE A 84 -3.94 -0.28 1.98
C PHE A 84 -5.38 0.21 1.84
N TYR A 85 -5.84 0.98 2.81
CA TYR A 85 -7.15 1.59 2.81
C TYR A 85 -7.03 3.07 3.16
N GLY A 86 -7.28 3.94 2.19
CA GLY A 86 -7.38 5.38 2.38
C GLY A 86 -8.76 5.81 2.88
N ASP A 87 -8.80 6.80 3.77
CA ASP A 87 -10.04 7.43 4.19
C ASP A 87 -10.80 8.01 2.98
N ARG A 88 -12.08 7.65 2.85
CA ARG A 88 -12.95 8.13 1.76
C ARG A 88 -13.32 9.61 1.91
N ALA A 89 -13.20 10.15 3.11
CA ALA A 89 -13.41 11.57 3.36
C ALA A 89 -12.22 12.44 2.91
N ASN A 90 -11.07 11.83 2.61
CA ASN A 90 -9.92 12.54 2.07
C ASN A 90 -10.06 12.67 0.54
N LEU A 91 -10.47 13.87 0.11
CA LEU A 91 -10.79 14.18 -1.30
C LEU A 91 -9.60 14.73 -2.10
N ALA A 92 -8.48 15.01 -1.44
CA ALA A 92 -7.30 15.63 -2.06
C ALA A 92 -6.00 14.88 -1.72
N GLY A 93 -6.12 13.65 -1.22
CA GLY A 93 -4.99 12.80 -0.91
C GLY A 93 -4.25 12.39 -2.18
N SER A 94 -2.92 12.38 -2.12
CA SER A 94 -2.06 11.81 -3.16
C SER A 94 -1.15 10.77 -2.51
N ASN A 95 -1.12 9.57 -3.09
CA ASN A 95 -0.43 8.42 -2.53
C ASN A 95 0.66 7.96 -3.49
N SER A 96 1.91 8.05 -3.06
CA SER A 96 3.06 7.67 -3.88
C SER A 96 3.61 6.33 -3.44
N PHE A 97 3.55 5.37 -4.36
CA PHE A 97 4.20 4.08 -4.27
C PHE A 97 5.39 4.11 -5.22
N ASN A 98 6.59 4.29 -4.66
CA ASN A 98 7.86 4.19 -5.39
C ASN A 98 8.80 3.29 -4.60
N GLY A 99 9.32 2.24 -5.22
CA GLY A 99 10.13 1.22 -4.57
C GLY A 99 11.03 0.52 -5.57
N THR A 100 11.89 -0.38 -5.07
CA THR A 100 12.81 -1.16 -5.92
C THR A 100 12.12 -2.31 -6.65
N ALA A 101 12.80 -2.93 -7.60
CA ALA A 101 12.32 -4.13 -8.31
C ALA A 101 12.03 -5.33 -7.39
N ASP A 102 12.58 -5.34 -6.17
CA ASP A 102 12.35 -6.38 -5.16
C ASP A 102 11.11 -6.12 -4.28
N SER A 103 10.41 -5.00 -4.50
CA SER A 103 9.23 -4.63 -3.72
C SER A 103 7.98 -5.37 -4.20
N LEU A 104 7.26 -5.98 -3.26
CA LEU A 104 6.07 -6.79 -3.48
C LEU A 104 4.91 -6.24 -2.63
N LEU A 105 3.87 -5.72 -3.26
CA LEU A 105 2.63 -5.33 -2.58
C LEU A 105 1.51 -6.28 -3.00
N THR A 106 1.14 -7.22 -2.14
CA THR A 106 0.14 -8.24 -2.47
C THR A 106 -1.18 -7.90 -1.80
N GLY A 107 -2.17 -7.49 -2.58
CA GLY A 107 -3.46 -7.01 -2.06
C GLY A 107 -4.07 -5.87 -2.86
N ALA A 108 -5.22 -5.39 -2.37
CA ALA A 108 -5.88 -4.20 -2.88
C ALA A 108 -5.32 -2.93 -2.21
N LEU A 109 -5.02 -1.94 -3.04
CA LEU A 109 -4.74 -0.55 -2.68
C LEU A 109 -6.02 0.25 -2.93
N TYR A 110 -6.77 0.55 -1.86
CA TYR A 110 -8.11 1.14 -1.94
C TYR A 110 -8.10 2.62 -1.53
N PHE A 111 -8.20 3.50 -2.53
CA PHE A 111 -8.05 4.96 -2.45
C PHE A 111 -9.11 5.68 -3.30
N PRO A 112 -10.42 5.41 -3.10
CA PRO A 112 -11.48 5.69 -4.07
C PRO A 112 -11.70 7.17 -4.43
N THR A 113 -11.18 8.11 -3.63
CA THR A 113 -11.32 9.56 -3.79
C THR A 113 -9.97 10.27 -3.92
N GLN A 114 -8.89 9.50 -4.06
CA GLN A 114 -7.52 9.99 -3.96
C GLN A 114 -6.72 9.56 -5.19
N GLU A 115 -5.68 10.33 -5.50
CA GLU A 115 -4.72 10.00 -6.53
C GLU A 115 -3.74 8.93 -6.02
N VAL A 116 -3.41 7.97 -6.88
CA VAL A 116 -2.35 7.00 -6.66
C VAL A 116 -1.29 7.16 -7.74
N LYS A 117 -0.09 7.60 -7.35
CA LYS A 117 1.11 7.62 -8.18
C LYS A 117 1.91 6.35 -7.96
N TYR A 118 1.96 5.51 -8.97
CA TYR A 118 2.73 4.28 -8.95
C TYR A 118 3.98 4.48 -9.81
N LEU A 119 5.10 4.76 -9.15
CA LEU A 119 6.33 5.30 -9.76
C LEU A 119 7.50 4.30 -9.72
N GLY A 120 7.22 2.99 -9.67
CA GLY A 120 8.25 1.96 -9.58
C GLY A 120 7.78 0.57 -10.01
N ASN A 121 8.73 -0.35 -10.22
CA ASN A 121 8.47 -1.71 -10.68
C ASN A 121 8.00 -2.62 -9.53
N PHE A 122 6.82 -2.37 -8.99
CA PHE A 122 6.20 -3.31 -8.04
C PHE A 122 5.45 -4.38 -8.81
N SER A 123 6.00 -5.58 -8.87
CA SER A 123 5.22 -6.78 -9.14
C SER A 123 4.90 -7.41 -7.78
N GLY A 124 3.64 -7.46 -7.33
CA GLY A 124 3.29 -8.26 -6.13
C GLY A 124 3.75 -9.73 -6.26
N GLN A 125 3.70 -10.52 -5.19
CA GLN A 125 4.01 -11.95 -5.30
C GLN A 125 3.00 -12.59 -6.27
N GLY A 126 3.49 -13.21 -7.34
CA GLY A 126 2.64 -13.71 -8.43
C GLY A 126 2.01 -12.64 -9.34
N GLY A 127 2.38 -11.36 -9.18
CA GLY A 127 1.88 -10.21 -9.94
C GLY A 127 0.61 -9.56 -9.37
N CYS A 128 0.20 -9.94 -8.16
CA CYS A 128 -1.13 -9.67 -7.65
C CYS A 128 -1.28 -8.41 -6.81
N THR A 129 -1.52 -7.30 -7.50
CA THR A 129 -1.84 -6.02 -6.88
C THR A 129 -3.05 -5.44 -7.58
N GLN A 130 -4.10 -5.13 -6.82
CA GLN A 130 -5.29 -4.46 -7.32
C GLN A 130 -5.26 -3.00 -6.85
N VAL A 131 -5.51 -2.05 -7.75
CA VAL A 131 -5.53 -0.62 -7.39
C VAL A 131 -6.91 -0.06 -7.70
N VAL A 132 -7.54 0.55 -6.71
CA VAL A 132 -8.80 1.27 -6.83
C VAL A 132 -8.53 2.70 -6.38
N ALA A 133 -8.52 3.64 -7.32
CA ALA A 133 -8.26 5.05 -7.04
C ALA A 133 -9.15 5.95 -7.91
N ASP A 134 -9.26 7.24 -7.56
CA ASP A 134 -9.92 8.23 -8.43
C ASP A 134 -9.11 8.43 -9.71
N THR A 135 -7.79 8.59 -9.55
CA THR A 135 -6.82 8.69 -10.63
C THR A 135 -5.62 7.79 -10.31
N VAL A 136 -5.13 7.09 -11.32
CA VAL A 136 -3.91 6.29 -11.24
C VAL A 136 -2.91 6.87 -12.22
N GLU A 137 -1.84 7.47 -11.70
CA GLU A 137 -0.70 7.88 -12.50
C GLU A 137 0.34 6.76 -12.49
N TRP A 138 0.74 6.34 -13.68
CA TRP A 138 1.63 5.21 -13.88
C TRP A 138 2.91 5.65 -14.55
N SER A 139 4.05 5.49 -13.87
CA SER A 139 5.37 5.71 -14.48
C SER A 139 6.33 4.59 -14.10
N GLY A 140 6.93 3.96 -15.12
CA GLY A 140 7.80 2.78 -14.97
C GLY A 140 7.43 1.64 -15.92
N ALA A 141 8.22 0.55 -15.89
CA ALA A 141 8.00 -0.65 -16.68
C ALA A 141 7.37 -1.74 -15.80
N THR A 142 6.14 -1.51 -15.34
CA THR A 142 5.42 -2.43 -14.43
C THR A 142 4.61 -3.48 -15.17
N SER A 143 4.69 -4.73 -14.74
CA SER A 143 3.73 -5.78 -15.11
C SER A 143 2.70 -5.96 -13.99
N ILE A 144 1.48 -5.43 -14.17
CA ILE A 144 0.34 -5.75 -13.29
C ILE A 144 -0.34 -7.01 -13.80
N LYS A 145 -0.59 -7.98 -12.91
CA LYS A 145 -1.55 -9.05 -13.18
C LYS A 145 -2.85 -8.75 -12.43
N GLN A 146 -3.95 -8.84 -13.15
CA GLN A 146 -5.29 -8.56 -12.63
C GLN A 146 -5.98 -9.79 -12.02
N ASP A 147 -5.57 -11.00 -12.43
CA ASP A 147 -6.12 -12.26 -11.89
C ASP A 147 -5.40 -12.68 -10.60
N CYS A 148 -6.10 -12.48 -9.50
CA CYS A 148 -5.64 -12.78 -8.14
C CYS A 148 -6.55 -13.73 -7.39
N THR A 149 -7.37 -14.46 -8.13
CA THR A 149 -8.31 -15.45 -7.60
C THR A 149 -7.60 -16.52 -6.76
N SER A 150 -6.36 -16.89 -7.13
CA SER A 150 -5.51 -17.85 -6.41
C SER A 150 -5.09 -17.39 -5.01
N LEU A 151 -5.19 -16.10 -4.71
CA LEU A 151 -4.86 -15.51 -3.41
C LEU A 151 -6.11 -15.14 -2.58
N GLY A 152 -7.30 -15.61 -2.98
CA GLY A 152 -8.56 -15.32 -2.30
C GLY A 152 -9.09 -13.90 -2.54
N MET A 153 -8.52 -13.17 -3.51
CA MET A 153 -9.01 -11.85 -3.90
C MET A 153 -10.13 -11.98 -4.92
N ARG A 154 -11.22 -11.25 -4.71
CA ARG A 154 -12.32 -11.18 -5.69
C ARG A 154 -11.86 -10.36 -6.89
N GLU A 155 -12.26 -10.74 -8.10
CA GLU A 155 -12.05 -9.90 -9.27
C GLU A 155 -12.70 -8.53 -9.03
N ILE A 156 -11.88 -7.49 -9.15
CA ILE A 156 -12.40 -6.13 -9.31
C ILE A 156 -12.62 -5.99 -10.81
N PRO A 157 -13.87 -5.80 -11.29
CA PRO A 157 -14.08 -5.51 -12.69
C PRO A 157 -13.32 -4.23 -13.01
N ALA A 158 -12.21 -4.37 -13.73
CA ALA A 158 -11.40 -3.24 -14.13
C ALA A 158 -12.21 -2.42 -15.12
N ALA A 159 -12.86 -1.36 -14.65
CA ALA A 159 -13.27 -0.28 -15.53
C ALA A 159 -11.98 0.43 -15.97
N GLN A 160 -11.33 -0.08 -17.01
CA GLN A 160 -10.22 0.60 -17.65
C GLN A 160 -10.78 1.86 -18.35
N SER A 161 -10.85 3.00 -17.66
CA SER A 161 -10.88 4.29 -18.34
C SER A 161 -9.45 4.68 -18.67
N VAL A 162 -8.97 4.23 -19.82
CA VAL A 162 -7.72 4.74 -20.41
C VAL A 162 -8.02 6.12 -20.97
N GLN A 163 -7.53 7.18 -20.34
CA GLN A 163 -7.51 8.51 -20.93
C GLN A 163 -6.09 8.78 -21.44
N LEU A 164 -5.93 8.92 -22.76
CA LEU A 164 -4.69 9.47 -23.32
C LEU A 164 -4.60 10.94 -22.90
N VAL A 165 -3.46 11.32 -22.33
CA VAL A 165 -3.07 12.73 -22.22
C VAL A 165 -2.30 13.04 -23.50
N GLU A 166 -2.84 13.96 -24.31
CA GLU A 166 -2.17 14.51 -25.51
C GLU A 166 -1.21 15.63 -25.13
#